data_AF-A0A6B8VJI2-F1
#
_entry.id   AF-A0A6B8VJI2-F1
#
_cell.length_a   1.000
_cell.length_b   1.000
_cell.length_c   1.000
_cell.angle_alpha   90.00
_cell.angle_beta   90.00
_cell.angle_gamma   90.00
#
_symmetry.space_group_name_H-M   'P 1'
#
loop_
_entity.id
_entity.type
_entity.pdbx_description
1 polymer ?
#
loop_
_entity_poly.entity_id
_entity_poly.type
_entity_poly.pdbx_seq_one_letter_code
_entity_poly.pdbx_strand_id
1 'polypeptide(L)'
;MSLPPATIARLATAEKLLVVSDFDGTLAGFSPDIYAVPVNLDSVAALTRLAGLPDTHVALLTGRHLEGLAEVCPLVAPVVLAGSHGSESAEHAVALTDSMLEKLSAVEEQLAEFASHPVVYIEYKPFQRVAHAAALASTDQAAADSLLDAVMSIDIPGVRVTRGKNIVEFSVSEATKGTWLAAEIERVQPTVAVFIGDDATDEDGFRSLREGDVGVKVGEGETAATERIADIPAVAELLTSLADARAAHLGLPRTVAERFEAISAGFSAEVHRVHDWSAATPCEGWSARDIVNHLLTWYPANLRNADVDLTFPADLQADPAGAWFEFVSAVRALLADPSLADAPFTSGPDEGQTVARATAGFLLPDIFMHTWDLARSQGRDVTLDADYAARNLAGLESLGDSLRETGRFGPAAQVSPDASAGVRLMAYVGRDPGFGLEA
;
A
#
# COMPACT_ATOMS: atom_id res chain seq x y z
N MET A 1 -2.41 21.81 8.42
CA MET A 1 -3.59 21.56 9.28
C MET A 1 -4.04 20.15 8.96
N SER A 2 -4.26 19.29 9.95
CA SER A 2 -4.79 17.94 9.73
C SER A 2 -6.29 17.99 9.46
N LEU A 3 -6.84 16.94 8.87
CA LEU A 3 -8.29 16.83 8.63
C LEU A 3 -9.07 16.88 9.95
N PRO A 4 -10.27 17.48 9.99
CA PRO A 4 -11.08 17.52 11.20
C PRO A 4 -11.36 16.11 11.75
N PRO A 5 -11.27 15.89 13.09
CA PRO A 5 -11.54 14.59 13.69
C PRO A 5 -12.93 14.02 13.36
N ALA A 6 -13.93 14.90 13.17
CA ALA A 6 -15.26 14.50 12.76
C ALA A 6 -15.29 13.89 11.34
N THR A 7 -14.46 14.40 10.43
CA THR A 7 -14.34 13.87 9.06
C THR A 7 -13.67 12.50 9.09
N ILE A 8 -12.60 12.33 9.87
CA ILE A 8 -11.95 11.02 10.07
C ILE A 8 -12.92 10.01 10.66
N ALA A 9 -13.66 10.38 11.71
CA ALA A 9 -14.65 9.50 12.33
C ALA A 9 -15.72 9.06 11.32
N ARG A 10 -16.24 9.98 10.50
CA ARG A 10 -17.23 9.67 9.47
C ARG A 10 -16.70 8.69 8.42
N LEU A 11 -15.48 8.91 7.92
CA LEU A 11 -14.83 8.01 6.96
C LEU A 11 -14.57 6.64 7.58
N ALA A 12 -14.07 6.60 8.82
CA ALA A 12 -13.78 5.37 9.54
C ALA A 12 -15.01 4.50 9.78
N THR A 13 -16.16 5.11 10.10
CA THR A 13 -17.42 4.42 10.37
C THR A 13 -18.27 4.12 9.14
N ALA A 14 -17.78 4.45 7.94
CA ALA A 14 -18.51 4.15 6.71
C ALA A 14 -18.61 2.64 6.50
N GLU A 15 -19.80 2.15 6.10
CA GLU A 15 -20.02 0.74 5.79
C GLU A 15 -19.04 0.28 4.71
N LYS A 16 -19.00 0.99 3.57
CA LYS A 16 -18.01 0.76 2.51
C LYS A 16 -17.21 2.03 2.23
N LEU A 17 -15.88 1.94 2.35
CA LEU A 17 -14.96 3.06 2.17
C LEU A 17 -14.13 2.86 0.90
N LEU A 18 -14.01 3.91 0.09
CA LEU A 18 -13.02 4.01 -0.98
C LEU A 18 -12.00 5.09 -0.63
N VAL A 19 -10.72 4.72 -0.59
CA VAL A 19 -9.59 5.64 -0.38
C VAL A 19 -8.77 5.67 -1.66
N VAL A 20 -8.73 6.83 -2.31
CA VAL A 20 -7.90 7.05 -3.49
C VAL A 20 -6.85 8.10 -3.17
N SER A 21 -5.59 7.81 -3.46
CA SER A 21 -4.50 8.76 -3.30
C SER A 21 -3.78 8.94 -4.63
N ASP A 22 -3.37 10.17 -4.92
CA ASP A 22 -2.29 10.42 -5.85
C ASP A 22 -0.93 9.98 -5.27
N PHE A 23 0.13 9.93 -6.09
CA PHE A 23 1.48 9.55 -5.71
C PHE A 23 2.45 10.73 -5.59
N ASP A 24 2.79 11.41 -6.69
CA ASP A 24 3.83 12.45 -6.72
C ASP A 24 3.29 13.77 -6.18
N GLY A 25 3.92 14.33 -5.13
CA GLY A 25 3.41 15.50 -4.41
C GLY A 25 2.44 15.16 -3.27
N THR A 26 1.96 13.90 -3.22
CA THR A 26 1.01 13.40 -2.22
C THR A 26 1.63 12.37 -1.28
N LEU A 27 2.15 11.25 -1.80
CA LEU A 27 2.84 10.20 -1.04
C LEU A 27 4.35 10.27 -1.18
N ALA A 28 4.83 10.83 -2.29
CA ALA A 28 6.24 10.96 -2.61
C ALA A 28 6.58 12.42 -2.91
N GLY A 29 7.77 12.88 -2.50
CA GLY A 29 8.27 14.19 -2.89
C GLY A 29 8.74 14.21 -4.36
N PHE A 30 9.10 15.39 -4.83
CA PHE A 30 9.68 15.55 -6.17
C PHE A 30 11.20 15.36 -6.15
N SER A 31 11.75 14.79 -7.22
CA SER A 31 13.19 14.63 -7.43
C SER A 31 13.57 14.97 -8.87
N PRO A 32 14.75 15.55 -9.12
CA PRO A 32 15.28 15.71 -10.48
C PRO A 32 15.50 14.37 -11.20
N ASP A 33 15.77 13.32 -10.42
CA ASP A 33 15.76 11.93 -10.90
C ASP A 33 14.39 11.33 -10.60
N ILE A 34 13.62 11.07 -11.65
CA ILE A 34 12.24 10.59 -11.57
C ILE A 34 12.12 9.23 -10.84
N TYR A 35 13.20 8.45 -10.74
CA TYR A 35 13.23 7.16 -10.06
C TYR A 35 13.86 7.23 -8.65
N ALA A 36 14.34 8.40 -8.23
CA ALA A 36 14.87 8.63 -6.88
C ALA A 36 13.99 9.60 -6.10
N VAL A 37 12.67 9.37 -6.10
CA VAL A 37 11.71 10.17 -5.34
C VAL A 37 11.65 9.73 -3.87
N PRO A 38 11.69 10.67 -2.91
CA PRO A 38 11.56 10.32 -1.50
C PRO A 38 10.11 9.92 -1.20
N VAL A 39 9.86 8.63 -1.03
CA VAL A 39 8.54 8.08 -0.69
C VAL A 39 8.31 8.11 0.80
N ASN A 40 7.13 8.58 1.22
CA ASN A 40 6.70 8.53 2.61
C ASN A 40 6.20 7.11 2.95
N LEU A 41 7.05 6.34 3.63
CA LEU A 41 6.75 4.95 4.01
C LEU A 41 5.64 4.84 5.06
N ASP A 42 5.35 5.91 5.81
CA ASP A 42 4.21 5.91 6.73
C ASP A 42 2.87 5.98 5.99
N SER A 43 2.79 6.76 4.90
CA SER A 43 1.61 6.77 4.04
C SER A 43 1.42 5.44 3.31
N VAL A 44 2.49 4.86 2.77
CA VAL A 44 2.48 3.51 2.16
C VAL A 44 1.92 2.50 3.15
N ALA A 45 2.50 2.45 4.35
CA ALA A 45 2.08 1.52 5.39
C ALA A 45 0.62 1.74 5.82
N ALA A 46 0.15 2.99 5.89
CA ALA A 46 -1.24 3.29 6.19
C ALA A 46 -2.21 2.83 5.10
N LEU A 47 -1.86 3.02 3.81
CA LEU A 47 -2.66 2.50 2.69
C LEU A 47 -2.69 0.98 2.67
N THR A 48 -1.56 0.31 2.92
CA THR A 48 -1.49 -1.15 3.06
C THR A 48 -2.40 -1.65 4.20
N ARG A 49 -2.39 -0.99 5.36
CA ARG A 49 -3.30 -1.33 6.47
C ARG A 49 -4.75 -1.16 6.09
N LEU A 50 -5.11 -0.02 5.50
CA LEU A 50 -6.48 0.25 5.06
C LEU A 50 -6.96 -0.81 4.06
N ALA A 51 -6.12 -1.22 3.11
CA ALA A 51 -6.47 -2.20 2.09
C ALA A 51 -6.74 -3.61 2.64
N GLY A 52 -6.20 -3.94 3.82
CA GLY A 52 -6.50 -5.20 4.50
C GLY A 52 -7.74 -5.18 5.39
N LEU A 53 -8.37 -4.01 5.61
CA LEU A 53 -9.56 -3.90 6.44
C LEU A 53 -10.83 -4.23 5.63
N PRO A 54 -11.84 -4.90 6.25
CA PRO A 54 -13.10 -5.19 5.57
C PRO A 54 -13.76 -3.97 4.95
N ASP A 55 -14.42 -4.19 3.82
CA ASP A 55 -15.19 -3.19 3.10
C ASP A 55 -14.40 -1.89 2.81
N THR A 56 -13.08 -2.00 2.69
CA THR A 56 -12.16 -0.89 2.44
C THR A 56 -11.46 -1.13 1.12
N HIS A 57 -11.69 -0.25 0.16
CA HIS A 57 -11.04 -0.29 -1.14
C HIS A 57 -10.02 0.83 -1.18
N VAL A 58 -8.79 0.51 -1.59
CA VAL A 58 -7.68 1.47 -1.64
C VAL A 58 -7.10 1.47 -3.04
N ALA A 59 -6.90 2.66 -3.59
CA ALA A 59 -6.29 2.84 -4.89
C ALA A 59 -5.22 3.94 -4.88
N LEU A 60 -4.16 3.71 -5.64
CA LEU A 60 -3.18 4.72 -6.01
C LEU A 60 -3.44 5.14 -7.47
N LEU A 61 -3.75 6.42 -7.69
CA LEU A 61 -4.10 6.98 -9.00
C LEU A 61 -3.06 8.03 -9.41
N THR A 62 -2.17 7.67 -10.33
CA THR A 62 -0.97 8.47 -10.66
C THR A 62 -0.86 8.77 -12.15
N GLY A 63 -0.13 9.85 -12.48
CA GLY A 63 0.31 10.14 -13.84
C GLY A 63 1.50 9.29 -14.31
N ARG A 64 2.19 8.59 -13.39
CA ARG A 64 3.24 7.62 -13.75
C ARG A 64 2.63 6.42 -14.48
N HIS A 65 3.34 5.90 -15.47
CA HIS A 65 2.99 4.60 -16.07
C HIS A 65 3.34 3.48 -15.06
N LEU A 66 2.68 2.31 -15.14
CA LEU A 66 2.79 1.31 -14.07
C LEU A 66 4.20 0.73 -13.93
N GLU A 67 4.93 0.56 -15.03
CA GLU A 67 6.33 0.08 -14.99
C GLU A 67 7.23 1.04 -14.20
N GLY A 68 7.21 2.34 -14.53
CA GLY A 68 7.99 3.33 -13.79
C GLY A 68 7.48 3.60 -12.37
N LEU A 69 6.22 3.31 -12.06
CA LEU A 69 5.69 3.33 -10.70
C LEU A 69 6.27 2.16 -9.87
N ALA A 70 6.40 0.96 -10.45
CA ALA A 70 6.91 -0.22 -9.76
C ALA A 70 8.36 -0.07 -9.28
N GLU A 71 9.15 0.78 -9.94
CA GLU A 71 10.52 1.12 -9.54
C GLU A 71 10.62 1.94 -8.24
N VAL A 72 9.54 2.65 -7.86
CA VAL A 72 9.56 3.62 -6.76
C VAL A 72 8.51 3.36 -5.69
N CYS A 73 7.38 2.75 -6.04
CA CYS A 73 6.26 2.54 -5.15
C CYS A 73 6.24 1.08 -4.68
N PRO A 74 6.39 0.83 -3.37
CA PRO A 74 6.36 -0.53 -2.84
C PRO A 74 4.94 -1.08 -2.63
N LEU A 75 3.89 -0.33 -2.98
CA LEU A 75 2.51 -0.78 -2.82
C LEU A 75 2.21 -1.93 -3.78
N VAL A 76 1.50 -2.93 -3.26
CA VAL A 76 1.07 -4.12 -4.00
C VAL A 76 -0.38 -4.44 -3.69
N ALA A 77 -0.93 -5.44 -4.37
CA ALA A 77 -2.29 -5.93 -4.10
C ALA A 77 -2.49 -6.23 -2.59
N PRO A 78 -3.63 -5.86 -2.00
CA PRO A 78 -4.89 -5.51 -2.67
C PRO A 78 -5.07 -4.02 -2.99
N VAL A 79 -4.03 -3.19 -2.86
CA VAL A 79 -4.10 -1.81 -3.35
C VAL A 79 -4.17 -1.82 -4.87
N VAL A 80 -5.18 -1.14 -5.41
CA VAL A 80 -5.34 -0.95 -6.85
C VAL A 80 -4.31 0.07 -7.33
N LEU A 81 -3.53 -0.26 -8.35
CA LEU A 81 -2.59 0.67 -8.98
C LEU A 81 -3.15 1.12 -10.33
N ALA A 82 -3.38 2.43 -10.46
CA ALA A 82 -3.90 3.07 -11.66
C ALA A 82 -2.88 4.09 -12.19
N GLY A 83 -2.11 3.69 -13.20
CA GLY A 83 -1.10 4.50 -13.87
C GLY A 83 -1.64 5.27 -15.08
N SER A 84 -0.80 6.15 -15.65
CA SER A 84 -1.11 6.94 -16.84
C SER A 84 -2.44 7.69 -16.74
N HIS A 85 -2.66 8.34 -15.59
CA HIS A 85 -3.90 9.05 -15.24
C HIS A 85 -5.16 8.16 -15.28
N GLY A 86 -5.00 6.86 -14.99
CA GLY A 86 -6.07 5.86 -15.00
C GLY A 86 -6.19 5.05 -16.30
N SER A 87 -5.32 5.28 -17.29
CA SER A 87 -5.30 4.47 -18.52
C SER A 87 -4.75 3.06 -18.30
N GLU A 88 -3.90 2.89 -17.28
CA GLU A 88 -3.31 1.60 -16.89
C GLU A 88 -3.87 1.18 -15.53
N SER A 89 -4.90 0.34 -15.49
CA SER A 89 -5.45 -0.24 -14.25
C SER A 89 -6.06 -1.60 -14.60
N ALA A 90 -5.88 -2.62 -13.76
CA ALA A 90 -6.43 -3.95 -14.03
C ALA A 90 -7.98 -3.96 -14.01
N GLU A 91 -8.56 -3.09 -13.19
CA GLU A 91 -9.99 -2.94 -12.92
C GLU A 91 -10.70 -2.20 -14.05
N HIS A 92 -9.99 -1.29 -14.71
CA HIS A 92 -10.47 -0.45 -15.80
C HIS A 92 -9.57 -0.54 -17.04
N ALA A 93 -9.02 -1.72 -17.30
CA ALA A 93 -7.97 -1.92 -18.29
C ALA A 93 -8.39 -1.40 -19.67
N VAL A 94 -7.73 -0.31 -20.10
CA VAL A 94 -7.83 0.16 -21.48
C VAL A 94 -6.82 -0.66 -22.27
N ALA A 95 -7.28 -1.59 -23.11
CA ALA A 95 -6.38 -2.24 -24.06
C ALA A 95 -5.93 -1.22 -25.12
N LEU A 96 -4.62 -1.15 -25.38
CA LEU A 96 -4.12 -0.40 -26.53
C LEU A 96 -4.69 -0.99 -27.81
N THR A 97 -5.54 -0.22 -28.48
CA THR A 97 -6.14 -0.60 -29.76
C THR A 97 -5.18 -0.33 -30.92
N ASP A 98 -5.35 -1.01 -32.05
CA ASP A 98 -4.56 -0.74 -33.27
C ASP A 98 -4.62 0.74 -33.66
N SER A 99 -5.79 1.38 -33.53
CA SER A 99 -5.97 2.80 -33.80
C SER A 99 -5.18 3.70 -32.85
N MET A 100 -5.07 3.33 -31.57
CA MET A 100 -4.23 4.06 -30.60
C MET A 100 -2.74 3.92 -30.94
N LEU A 101 -2.31 2.72 -31.33
CA LEU A 101 -0.93 2.46 -31.75
C LEU A 101 -0.57 3.25 -33.02
N GLU A 102 -1.46 3.27 -34.01
CA GLU A 102 -1.29 4.10 -35.22
C GLU A 102 -1.15 5.59 -34.89
N LYS A 103 -1.97 6.11 -33.97
CA LYS A 103 -1.86 7.49 -33.49
C LYS A 103 -0.52 7.74 -32.78
N LEU A 104 -0.08 6.84 -31.91
CA LEU A 104 1.23 6.96 -31.24
C LEU A 104 2.36 6.99 -32.25
N SER A 105 2.36 6.10 -33.25
CA SER A 105 3.36 6.10 -34.32
C SER A 105 3.32 7.39 -35.15
N ALA A 106 2.14 7.94 -35.42
CA ALA A 106 2.03 9.24 -36.09
C ALA A 106 2.60 10.39 -35.24
N VAL A 107 2.39 10.37 -33.90
CA VAL A 107 2.99 11.35 -32.98
C VAL A 107 4.52 11.21 -32.99
N GLU A 108 5.03 9.99 -32.91
CA GLU A 108 6.47 9.72 -32.95
C GLU A 108 7.13 10.22 -34.23
N GLU A 109 6.50 10.00 -35.39
CA GLU A 109 7.02 10.47 -36.68
C GLU A 109 7.15 11.99 -36.71
N GLN A 110 6.16 12.72 -36.16
CA GLN A 110 6.20 14.18 -36.07
C GLN A 110 7.21 14.66 -35.01
N LEU A 111 7.34 13.95 -33.89
CA LEU A 111 8.31 14.28 -32.83
C LEU A 111 9.76 14.02 -33.25
N ALA A 112 10.01 13.23 -34.30
CA ALA A 112 11.35 12.90 -34.77
C ALA A 112 12.18 14.14 -35.17
N GLU A 113 11.53 15.19 -35.69
CA GLU A 113 12.20 16.47 -36.00
C GLU A 113 12.79 17.11 -34.74
N PHE A 114 12.02 17.11 -33.64
CA PHE A 114 12.39 17.73 -32.37
C PHE A 114 13.36 16.88 -31.56
N ALA A 115 13.25 15.55 -31.67
CA ALA A 115 14.17 14.59 -31.04
C ALA A 115 15.63 14.75 -31.51
N SER A 116 15.85 15.39 -32.67
CA SER A 116 17.19 15.70 -33.17
C SER A 116 17.90 16.79 -32.37
N HIS A 117 17.18 17.55 -31.54
CA HIS A 117 17.76 18.59 -30.70
C HIS A 117 18.55 17.97 -29.53
N PRO A 118 19.83 18.34 -29.30
CA PRO A 118 20.73 17.61 -28.38
C PRO A 118 20.28 17.51 -26.92
N VAL A 119 19.37 18.39 -26.50
CA VAL A 119 18.90 18.53 -25.11
C VAL A 119 17.38 18.42 -24.99
N VAL A 120 16.71 17.94 -26.04
CA VAL A 120 15.29 17.54 -25.96
C VAL A 120 15.24 16.02 -25.86
N TYR A 121 14.43 15.53 -24.93
CA TYR A 121 14.23 14.10 -24.71
C TYR A 121 12.78 13.74 -25.01
N ILE A 122 12.57 12.69 -25.80
CA ILE A 122 11.23 12.12 -26.03
C ILE A 122 11.09 10.90 -25.14
N GLU A 123 10.13 10.96 -24.22
CA GLU A 123 9.73 9.83 -23.38
C GLU A 123 8.59 9.07 -24.06
N TYR A 124 8.70 7.75 -24.04
CA TYR A 124 7.75 6.83 -24.64
C TYR A 124 7.03 6.08 -23.51
N LYS A 125 5.75 6.42 -23.30
CA LYS A 125 4.88 5.76 -22.32
C LYS A 125 3.86 4.88 -23.05
N PRO A 126 3.18 3.94 -22.38
CA PRO A 126 2.20 3.07 -23.04
C PRO A 126 1.12 3.84 -23.82
N PHE A 127 0.58 4.93 -23.27
CA PHE A 127 -0.49 5.73 -23.90
C PHE A 127 -0.04 7.13 -24.35
N GLN A 128 1.22 7.49 -24.11
CA GLN A 128 1.68 8.86 -24.32
C GLN A 128 3.05 8.94 -24.98
N ARG A 129 3.27 10.06 -25.67
CA ARG A 129 4.59 10.55 -26.02
C ARG A 129 4.79 11.90 -25.35
N VAL A 130 5.91 12.08 -24.66
CA VAL A 130 6.18 13.31 -23.90
C VAL A 130 7.47 13.91 -24.40
N ALA A 131 7.41 15.15 -24.90
CA ALA A 131 8.59 15.93 -25.23
C ALA A 131 9.04 16.72 -24.00
N HIS A 132 10.26 16.47 -23.54
CA HIS A 132 10.90 17.14 -22.41
C HIS A 132 11.95 18.13 -22.90
N ALA A 133 11.84 19.40 -22.50
CA ALA A 133 12.85 20.42 -22.78
C ALA A 133 13.41 21.08 -21.50
N ALA A 134 13.30 20.43 -20.34
CA ALA A 134 13.82 20.96 -19.08
C ALA A 134 15.33 21.23 -19.11
N ALA A 135 16.12 20.37 -19.78
CA ALA A 135 17.55 20.59 -19.97
C ALA A 135 17.83 21.84 -20.82
N LEU A 136 17.07 22.05 -21.90
CA LEU A 136 17.13 23.29 -22.68
C LEU A 136 16.76 24.50 -21.81
N ALA A 137 15.65 24.42 -21.08
CA ALA A 137 15.15 25.48 -20.22
C ALA A 137 16.13 25.91 -19.12
N SER A 138 16.99 24.99 -18.66
CA SER A 138 18.04 25.30 -17.68
C SER A 138 19.12 26.25 -18.21
N THR A 139 19.28 26.33 -19.53
CA THR A 139 20.25 27.19 -20.21
C THR A 139 19.60 28.35 -20.96
N ASP A 140 18.43 28.12 -21.57
CA ASP A 140 17.62 29.11 -22.28
C ASP A 140 16.13 28.74 -22.22
N GLN A 141 15.39 29.35 -21.28
CA GLN A 141 13.96 29.15 -21.11
C GLN A 141 13.15 29.61 -22.34
N ALA A 142 13.54 30.71 -22.99
CA ALA A 142 12.80 31.25 -24.12
C ALA A 142 12.92 30.34 -25.37
N ALA A 143 14.10 29.75 -25.57
CA ALA A 143 14.30 28.72 -26.59
C ALA A 143 13.49 27.46 -26.30
N ALA A 144 13.45 27.02 -25.04
CA ALA A 144 12.64 25.87 -24.63
C ALA A 144 11.15 26.11 -24.86
N ASP A 145 10.64 27.28 -24.50
CA ASP A 145 9.23 27.64 -24.70
C ASP A 145 8.88 27.70 -26.20
N SER A 146 9.74 28.33 -27.01
CA SER A 146 9.54 28.40 -28.46
C SER A 146 9.53 27.01 -29.12
N LEU A 147 10.41 26.11 -28.68
CA LEU A 147 10.46 24.73 -29.16
C LEU A 147 9.20 23.98 -28.77
N LEU A 148 8.77 24.10 -27.52
CA LEU A 148 7.59 23.38 -27.04
C LEU A 148 6.28 23.95 -27.62
N ASP A 149 6.23 25.23 -27.97
CA ASP A 149 5.11 25.80 -28.75
C ASP A 149 5.04 25.20 -30.16
N ALA A 150 6.20 24.97 -30.79
CA ALA A 150 6.27 24.25 -32.07
C ALA A 150 5.85 22.78 -31.94
N VAL A 151 6.30 22.10 -30.88
CA VAL A 151 5.84 20.73 -30.57
C VAL A 151 4.32 20.70 -30.35
N MET A 152 3.78 21.62 -29.54
CA MET A 152 2.34 21.70 -29.25
C MET A 152 1.48 21.98 -30.50
N SER A 153 2.08 22.49 -31.57
CA SER A 153 1.38 22.72 -32.84
C SER A 153 1.15 21.43 -33.68
N ILE A 154 1.74 20.30 -33.28
CA ILE A 154 1.46 19.00 -33.90
C ILE A 154 -0.01 18.64 -33.65
N ASP A 155 -0.78 18.54 -34.73
CA ASP A 155 -2.20 18.18 -34.69
C ASP A 155 -2.39 16.78 -35.28
N ILE A 156 -2.77 15.83 -34.42
CA ILE A 156 -3.15 14.47 -34.82
C ILE A 156 -4.58 14.23 -34.32
N PRO A 157 -5.53 13.96 -35.21
CA PRO A 157 -6.93 13.80 -34.84
C PRO A 157 -7.16 12.76 -33.73
N GLY A 158 -7.82 13.20 -32.66
CA GLY A 158 -8.13 12.35 -31.51
C GLY A 158 -6.92 12.01 -30.65
N VAL A 159 -5.87 12.84 -30.67
CA VAL A 159 -4.78 12.88 -29.69
C VAL A 159 -4.94 14.14 -28.85
N ARG A 160 -4.93 13.98 -27.53
CA ARG A 160 -4.97 15.12 -26.59
C ARG A 160 -3.55 15.64 -26.39
N VAL A 161 -3.37 16.95 -26.53
CA VAL A 161 -2.08 17.62 -26.31
C VAL A 161 -2.16 18.50 -25.08
N THR A 162 -1.27 18.28 -24.11
CA THR A 162 -1.22 19.02 -22.84
C THR A 162 0.13 19.69 -22.68
N ARG A 163 0.13 20.97 -22.32
CA ARG A 163 1.34 21.74 -22.01
C ARG A 163 1.60 21.70 -20.51
N GLY A 164 2.76 21.20 -20.11
CA GLY A 164 3.26 21.27 -18.73
C GLY A 164 4.46 22.20 -18.60
N LYS A 165 5.02 22.29 -17.40
CA LYS A 165 6.27 23.06 -17.17
C LYS A 165 7.42 22.38 -17.90
N ASN A 166 7.95 23.01 -18.94
CA ASN A 166 9.05 22.50 -19.78
C ASN A 166 8.77 21.14 -20.45
N ILE A 167 7.49 20.75 -20.59
CA ILE A 167 7.07 19.54 -21.30
C ILE A 167 5.84 19.77 -22.19
N VAL A 168 5.67 18.92 -23.21
CA VAL A 168 4.41 18.74 -23.96
C VAL A 168 4.10 17.25 -24.01
N GLU A 169 2.88 16.87 -23.61
CA GLU A 169 2.41 15.49 -23.62
C GLU A 169 1.33 15.27 -24.68
N PHE A 170 1.47 14.20 -25.46
CA PHE A 170 0.47 13.69 -26.40
C PHE A 170 -0.11 12.41 -25.84
N SER A 171 -1.42 12.39 -25.57
CA SER A 171 -2.12 11.20 -25.08
C SER A 171 -3.13 10.70 -26.11
N VAL A 172 -3.09 9.39 -26.39
CA VAL A 172 -4.10 8.70 -27.22
C VAL A 172 -5.26 8.15 -26.39
N SER A 173 -5.19 8.29 -25.06
CA SER A 173 -6.24 7.90 -24.13
C SER A 173 -7.11 9.10 -23.77
N GLU A 174 -8.42 8.88 -23.69
CA GLU A 174 -9.36 9.88 -23.18
C GLU A 174 -9.48 9.84 -21.65
N ALA A 175 -8.93 8.80 -21.01
CA ALA A 175 -8.98 8.63 -19.57
C ALA A 175 -8.26 9.78 -18.84
N THR A 176 -8.85 10.16 -17.73
CA THR A 176 -8.36 11.17 -16.78
C THR A 176 -8.52 10.62 -15.37
N LYS A 177 -7.85 11.25 -14.39
CA LYS A 177 -8.07 10.93 -12.98
C LYS A 177 -9.55 11.03 -12.60
N GLY A 178 -10.25 12.04 -13.12
CA GLY A 178 -11.70 12.23 -12.91
C GLY A 178 -12.56 11.10 -13.46
N THR A 179 -12.38 10.73 -14.73
CA THR A 179 -13.16 9.64 -15.35
C THR A 179 -12.87 8.29 -14.70
N TRP A 180 -11.62 8.03 -14.32
CA TRP A 180 -11.26 6.80 -13.61
C TRP A 180 -11.90 6.77 -12.22
N LEU A 181 -11.81 7.86 -11.46
CA LEU A 181 -12.39 7.95 -10.12
C LEU A 181 -13.92 7.78 -10.15
N ALA A 182 -14.60 8.38 -11.13
CA ALA A 182 -16.04 8.19 -11.32
C ALA A 182 -16.40 6.73 -11.62
N ALA A 183 -15.65 6.08 -12.52
CA ALA A 183 -15.85 4.67 -12.85
C ALA A 183 -15.56 3.75 -11.66
N GLU A 184 -14.55 4.07 -10.85
CA GLU A 184 -14.21 3.31 -9.65
C GLU A 184 -15.27 3.47 -8.55
N ILE A 185 -15.81 4.68 -8.37
CA ILE A 185 -16.94 4.93 -7.49
C ILE A 185 -18.18 4.12 -7.93
N GLU A 186 -18.45 4.03 -9.24
CA GLU A 186 -19.56 3.23 -9.77
C GLU A 186 -19.34 1.73 -9.57
N ARG A 187 -18.12 1.24 -9.78
CA ARG A 187 -17.74 -0.17 -9.61
C ARG A 187 -17.77 -0.61 -8.15
N VAL A 188 -17.17 0.20 -7.27
CA VAL A 188 -17.05 -0.11 -5.84
C VAL A 188 -18.36 0.20 -5.10
N GLN A 189 -19.14 1.19 -5.54
CA GLN A 189 -20.33 1.67 -4.84
C GLN A 189 -20.07 1.98 -3.35
N PRO A 190 -19.04 2.78 -3.01
CA PRO A 190 -18.72 3.06 -1.62
C PRO A 190 -19.79 3.98 -0.99
N THR A 191 -20.02 3.80 0.31
CA THR A 191 -20.82 4.72 1.13
C THR A 191 -20.19 6.12 1.11
N VAL A 192 -18.86 6.19 1.14
CA VAL A 192 -18.10 7.44 1.00
C VAL A 192 -16.76 7.14 0.32
N ALA A 193 -16.36 8.02 -0.58
CA ALA A 193 -15.02 8.06 -1.14
C ALA A 193 -14.22 9.22 -0.54
N VAL A 194 -12.92 9.02 -0.37
CA VAL A 194 -11.94 10.08 -0.14
C VAL A 194 -10.91 10.06 -1.26
N PHE A 195 -10.64 11.21 -1.87
CA PHE A 195 -9.58 11.38 -2.85
C PHE A 195 -8.57 12.44 -2.37
N ILE A 196 -7.29 12.10 -2.40
CA ILE A 196 -6.18 12.94 -1.92
C ILE A 196 -5.25 13.23 -3.11
N GLY A 197 -4.95 14.50 -3.38
CA GLY A 197 -4.07 14.91 -4.48
C GLY A 197 -3.52 16.32 -4.35
N ASP A 198 -2.47 16.65 -5.09
CA ASP A 198 -1.74 17.93 -5.00
C ASP A 198 -1.78 18.76 -6.29
N ASP A 199 -2.05 18.17 -7.45
CA ASP A 199 -1.80 18.80 -8.74
C ASP A 199 -3.06 19.26 -9.49
N ALA A 200 -2.87 19.85 -10.67
CA ALA A 200 -3.97 20.32 -11.50
C ALA A 200 -4.79 19.18 -12.12
N THR A 201 -4.23 17.99 -12.27
CA THR A 201 -4.94 16.80 -12.78
C THR A 201 -5.84 16.18 -11.71
N ASP A 202 -5.49 16.34 -10.43
CA ASP A 202 -6.32 15.94 -9.30
C ASP A 202 -7.59 16.78 -9.18
N GLU A 203 -7.58 18.01 -9.68
CA GLU A 203 -8.79 18.84 -9.74
C GLU A 203 -9.91 18.23 -10.60
N ASP A 204 -9.55 17.47 -11.64
CA ASP A 204 -10.53 16.68 -12.40
C ASP A 204 -11.12 15.55 -11.56
N GLY A 205 -10.30 14.94 -10.70
CA GLY A 205 -10.72 13.97 -9.69
C GLY A 205 -11.68 14.58 -8.66
N PHE A 206 -11.32 15.70 -8.04
CA PHE A 206 -12.18 16.37 -7.06
C PHE A 206 -13.54 16.76 -7.63
N ARG A 207 -13.58 17.24 -8.88
CA ARG A 207 -14.85 17.57 -9.57
C ARG A 207 -15.72 16.35 -9.90
N SER A 208 -15.13 15.16 -9.86
CA SER A 208 -15.84 13.89 -10.14
C SER A 208 -16.40 13.23 -8.87
N LEU A 209 -16.09 13.77 -7.69
CA LEU A 209 -16.63 13.28 -6.41
C LEU A 209 -18.14 13.58 -6.28
N ARG A 210 -18.87 12.68 -5.60
CA ARG A 210 -20.30 12.85 -5.33
C ARG A 210 -20.52 13.75 -4.12
N GLU A 211 -21.74 14.23 -3.94
CA GLU A 211 -22.12 14.90 -2.70
C GLU A 211 -21.88 13.98 -1.49
N GLY A 212 -21.10 14.45 -0.51
CA GLY A 212 -20.74 13.71 0.71
C GLY A 212 -19.41 12.96 0.64
N ASP A 213 -18.83 12.75 -0.55
CA ASP A 213 -17.45 12.31 -0.69
C ASP A 213 -16.48 13.43 -0.26
N VAL A 214 -15.21 13.07 0.00
CA VAL A 214 -14.20 14.00 0.54
C VAL A 214 -13.07 14.18 -0.45
N GLY A 215 -12.94 15.39 -1.01
CA GLY A 215 -11.74 15.79 -1.73
C GLY A 215 -10.74 16.44 -0.77
N VAL A 216 -9.49 16.04 -0.81
CA VAL A 216 -8.40 16.55 0.04
C VAL A 216 -7.28 17.08 -0.83
N LYS A 217 -7.13 18.41 -0.88
CA LYS A 217 -6.00 19.06 -1.56
C LYS A 217 -4.76 19.05 -0.67
N VAL A 218 -3.63 18.60 -1.20
CA VAL A 218 -2.32 18.71 -0.57
C VAL A 218 -1.65 20.02 -1.02
N GLY A 219 -1.14 20.80 -0.09
CA GLY A 219 -0.47 22.07 -0.37
C GLY A 219 -1.43 23.21 -0.72
N GLU A 220 -0.88 24.30 -1.25
CA GLU A 220 -1.60 25.53 -1.59
C GLU A 220 -2.27 25.47 -2.99
N GLY A 221 -3.00 26.53 -3.36
CA GLY A 221 -3.61 26.71 -4.69
C GLY A 221 -5.14 26.63 -4.69
N GLU A 222 -5.78 27.16 -5.73
CA GLU A 222 -7.23 27.03 -5.93
C GLU A 222 -7.61 25.55 -6.07
N THR A 223 -8.76 25.15 -5.52
CA THR A 223 -9.18 23.75 -5.54
C THR A 223 -10.69 23.59 -5.47
N ALA A 224 -11.20 22.53 -6.10
CA ALA A 224 -12.54 22.00 -5.93
C ALA A 224 -12.67 21.04 -4.73
N ALA A 225 -11.55 20.64 -4.10
CA ALA A 225 -11.55 19.84 -2.89
C ALA A 225 -12.25 20.57 -1.72
N THR A 226 -12.95 19.80 -0.88
CA THR A 226 -13.66 20.32 0.29
C THR A 226 -12.75 20.53 1.50
N GLU A 227 -11.62 19.82 1.54
CA GLU A 227 -10.67 19.81 2.63
C GLU A 227 -9.26 20.08 2.11
N ARG A 228 -8.37 20.52 3.00
CA ARG A 228 -6.97 20.80 2.65
C ARG A 228 -6.02 20.40 3.76
N ILE A 229 -4.88 19.82 3.37
CA ILE A 229 -3.75 19.52 4.23
C ILE A 229 -2.48 20.16 3.68
N ALA A 230 -1.49 20.36 4.55
CA ALA A 230 -0.35 21.22 4.22
C ALA A 230 0.66 20.57 3.28
N ASP A 231 0.97 19.29 3.51
CA ASP A 231 2.14 18.62 2.94
C ASP A 231 2.04 17.09 3.07
N ILE A 232 3.06 16.40 2.55
CA ILE A 232 3.19 14.94 2.55
C ILE A 232 3.19 14.34 3.96
N PRO A 233 3.91 14.89 4.98
CA PRO A 233 3.77 14.42 6.36
C PRO A 233 2.32 14.47 6.88
N ALA A 234 1.57 15.54 6.58
CA ALA A 234 0.16 15.62 6.95
C ALA A 234 -0.72 14.57 6.23
N VAL A 235 -0.35 14.13 5.02
CA VAL A 235 -0.99 12.99 4.34
C VAL A 235 -0.77 11.70 5.13
N ALA A 236 0.46 11.46 5.59
CA ALA A 236 0.79 10.28 6.41
C ALA A 236 0.01 10.26 7.72
N GLU A 237 -0.10 11.40 8.41
CA GLU A 237 -0.90 11.55 9.63
C GLU A 237 -2.38 11.27 9.39
N LEU A 238 -2.95 11.80 8.30
CA LEU A 238 -4.33 11.55 7.90
C LEU A 238 -4.57 10.05 7.68
N LEU A 239 -3.78 9.43 6.80
CA LEU A 239 -3.98 8.04 6.42
C LEU A 239 -3.79 7.11 7.61
N THR A 240 -2.79 7.39 8.46
CA THR A 240 -2.56 6.62 9.70
C THR A 240 -3.74 6.76 10.65
N SER A 241 -4.22 7.98 10.89
CA SER A 241 -5.37 8.22 11.76
C SER A 241 -6.65 7.56 11.24
N LEU A 242 -6.85 7.56 9.91
CA LEU A 242 -7.97 6.89 9.27
C LEU A 242 -7.87 5.36 9.41
N ALA A 243 -6.68 4.79 9.20
CA ALA A 243 -6.42 3.36 9.38
C ALA A 243 -6.69 2.93 10.83
N ASP A 244 -6.19 3.69 11.81
CA ASP A 244 -6.38 3.40 13.23
C ASP A 244 -7.85 3.52 13.64
N ALA A 245 -8.52 4.61 13.27
CA ALA A 245 -9.93 4.83 13.60
C ALA A 245 -10.84 3.76 12.96
N ARG A 246 -10.57 3.37 11.71
CA ARG A 246 -11.34 2.34 11.01
C ARG A 246 -11.11 0.96 11.59
N ALA A 247 -9.86 0.59 11.88
CA ALA A 247 -9.54 -0.68 12.54
C ALA A 247 -10.22 -0.77 13.92
N ALA A 248 -10.16 0.30 14.71
CA ALA A 248 -10.83 0.37 16.00
C ALA A 248 -12.36 0.26 15.91
N HIS A 249 -12.96 0.80 14.84
CA HIS A 249 -14.40 0.72 14.61
C HIS A 249 -14.86 -0.67 14.19
N LEU A 250 -14.15 -1.30 13.24
CA LEU A 250 -14.51 -2.61 12.69
C LEU A 250 -14.13 -3.76 13.63
N GLY A 251 -13.04 -3.61 14.38
CA GLY A 251 -12.36 -4.71 15.05
C GLY A 251 -11.87 -5.77 14.05
N LEU A 252 -11.43 -6.91 14.57
CA LEU A 252 -11.05 -8.02 13.70
C LEU A 252 -12.27 -8.73 13.07
N PRO A 253 -12.18 -9.14 11.80
CA PRO A 253 -13.27 -9.82 11.09
C PRO A 253 -13.64 -11.19 11.67
N ARG A 254 -14.76 -11.75 11.20
CA ARG A 254 -15.25 -13.07 11.66
C ARG A 254 -14.64 -14.22 10.88
N THR A 255 -14.51 -14.11 9.56
CA THR A 255 -13.97 -15.20 8.74
C THR A 255 -12.46 -15.31 8.88
N VAL A 256 -11.90 -16.49 8.62
CA VAL A 256 -10.44 -16.69 8.69
C VAL A 256 -9.73 -15.86 7.62
N ALA A 257 -10.26 -15.85 6.40
CA ALA A 257 -9.68 -15.11 5.28
C ALA A 257 -9.62 -13.59 5.56
N GLU A 258 -10.72 -12.98 5.99
CA GLU A 258 -10.72 -11.54 6.29
C GLU A 258 -9.83 -11.21 7.50
N ARG A 259 -9.77 -12.08 8.53
CA ARG A 259 -8.81 -11.89 9.63
C ARG A 259 -7.37 -11.99 9.16
N PHE A 260 -7.09 -12.90 8.23
CA PHE A 260 -5.77 -13.00 7.62
C PHE A 260 -5.40 -11.72 6.88
N GLU A 261 -6.31 -11.16 6.08
CA GLU A 261 -6.09 -9.86 5.42
C GLU A 261 -5.79 -8.75 6.44
N ALA A 262 -6.62 -8.60 7.47
CA ALA A 262 -6.45 -7.52 8.45
C ALA A 262 -5.15 -7.65 9.26
N ILE A 263 -4.81 -8.87 9.71
CA ILE A 263 -3.61 -9.11 10.52
C ILE A 263 -2.34 -9.03 9.66
N SER A 264 -2.34 -9.66 8.49
CA SER A 264 -1.17 -9.62 7.60
C SER A 264 -0.92 -8.20 7.07
N ALA A 265 -1.96 -7.40 6.81
CA ALA A 265 -1.80 -5.99 6.43
C ALA A 265 -1.13 -5.15 7.52
N GLY A 266 -1.38 -5.44 8.79
CA GLY A 266 -0.66 -4.84 9.92
C GLY A 266 0.84 -5.14 9.87
N PHE A 267 1.21 -6.40 9.66
CA PHE A 267 2.61 -6.79 9.53
C PHE A 267 3.26 -6.24 8.25
N SER A 268 2.57 -6.33 7.11
CA SER A 268 3.00 -5.77 5.81
C SER A 268 3.34 -4.28 5.89
N ALA A 269 2.55 -3.53 6.66
CA ALA A 269 2.82 -2.12 6.91
C ALA A 269 4.12 -1.88 7.67
N GLU A 270 4.48 -2.74 8.61
CA GLU A 270 5.78 -2.67 9.27
C GLU A 270 6.92 -3.16 8.37
N VAL A 271 6.69 -4.14 7.50
CA VAL A 271 7.66 -4.58 6.48
C VAL A 271 8.08 -3.41 5.57
N HIS A 272 7.15 -2.57 5.13
CA HIS A 272 7.48 -1.37 4.35
C HIS A 272 8.40 -0.39 5.08
N ARG A 273 8.43 -0.43 6.42
CA ARG A 273 9.15 0.52 7.28
C ARG A 273 10.47 -0.04 7.82
N VAL A 274 10.82 -1.28 7.46
CA VAL A 274 12.11 -1.86 7.83
C VAL A 274 13.20 -1.21 6.99
N HIS A 275 14.15 -0.56 7.66
CA HIS A 275 15.33 0.04 7.05
C HIS A 275 16.62 -0.70 7.41
N ASP A 276 16.60 -1.50 8.49
CA ASP A 276 17.68 -2.41 8.85
C ASP A 276 17.14 -3.82 9.15
N TRP A 277 17.31 -4.73 8.20
CA TRP A 277 16.93 -6.15 8.33
C TRP A 277 17.82 -6.94 9.30
N SER A 278 18.98 -6.40 9.68
CA SER A 278 19.88 -7.00 10.67
C SER A 278 19.62 -6.53 12.10
N ALA A 279 18.73 -5.54 12.28
CA ALA A 279 18.39 -4.98 13.57
C ALA A 279 17.90 -6.07 14.55
N ALA A 280 18.39 -5.99 15.79
CA ALA A 280 17.95 -6.89 16.85
C ALA A 280 16.47 -6.71 17.15
N THR A 281 15.82 -7.79 17.56
CA THR A 281 14.39 -7.80 17.88
C THR A 281 14.17 -8.11 19.36
N PRO A 282 12.94 -7.89 19.87
CA PRO A 282 12.56 -8.38 21.20
C PRO A 282 12.61 -9.91 21.35
N CYS A 283 12.68 -10.66 20.24
CA CYS A 283 12.96 -12.09 20.23
C CYS A 283 14.48 -12.29 20.42
N GLU A 284 14.90 -12.83 21.56
CA GLU A 284 16.32 -12.99 21.88
C GLU A 284 17.08 -13.75 20.77
N GLY A 285 18.16 -13.13 20.28
CA GLY A 285 19.03 -13.70 19.24
C GLY A 285 18.51 -13.60 17.81
N TRP A 286 17.34 -12.98 17.59
CA TRP A 286 16.74 -12.85 16.26
C TRP A 286 16.93 -11.43 15.72
N SER A 287 17.24 -11.35 14.43
CA SER A 287 17.16 -10.13 13.64
C SER A 287 15.76 -9.92 13.05
N ALA A 288 15.47 -8.71 12.55
CA ALA A 288 14.22 -8.42 11.84
C ALA A 288 13.97 -9.39 10.66
N ARG A 289 15.05 -9.79 9.96
CA ARG A 289 15.01 -10.82 8.92
C ARG A 289 14.58 -12.19 9.45
N ASP A 290 15.03 -12.57 10.64
CA ASP A 290 14.71 -13.88 11.22
C ASP A 290 13.23 -14.00 11.57
N ILE A 291 12.55 -12.91 11.94
CA ILE A 291 11.10 -12.89 12.13
C ILE A 291 10.39 -13.30 10.84
N VAL A 292 10.75 -12.67 9.71
CA VAL A 292 10.13 -12.99 8.40
C VAL A 292 10.47 -14.43 8.01
N ASN A 293 11.73 -14.84 8.12
CA ASN A 293 12.15 -16.21 7.79
C ASN A 293 11.39 -17.26 8.61
N HIS A 294 11.17 -17.01 9.90
CA HIS A 294 10.40 -17.88 10.77
C HIS A 294 8.99 -18.08 10.21
N LEU A 295 8.23 -16.99 10.01
CA LEU A 295 6.85 -17.03 9.50
C LEU A 295 6.75 -17.76 8.15
N LEU A 296 7.72 -17.54 7.27
CA LEU A 296 7.72 -18.09 5.91
C LEU A 296 8.18 -19.55 5.84
N THR A 297 8.82 -20.10 6.86
CA THR A 297 9.38 -21.47 6.81
C THR A 297 8.57 -22.48 7.59
N TRP A 298 8.08 -22.13 8.79
CA TRP A 298 7.36 -23.09 9.61
C TRP A 298 5.96 -23.37 9.05
N TYR A 299 5.28 -22.35 8.51
CA TYR A 299 3.89 -22.48 8.08
C TYR A 299 3.73 -23.38 6.84
N PRO A 300 4.51 -23.22 5.75
CA PRO A 300 4.47 -24.17 4.64
C PRO A 300 4.84 -25.60 5.06
N ALA A 301 5.80 -25.76 5.98
CA ALA A 301 6.16 -27.07 6.51
C ALA A 301 4.99 -27.72 7.28
N ASN A 302 4.23 -26.91 8.05
CA ASN A 302 3.04 -27.41 8.74
C ASN A 302 1.96 -27.87 7.75
N LEU A 303 1.68 -27.08 6.71
CA LEU A 303 0.64 -27.37 5.71
C LEU A 303 0.82 -28.72 4.99
N ARG A 304 2.06 -29.22 4.89
CA ARG A 304 2.33 -30.56 4.33
C ARG A 304 1.69 -31.70 5.13
N ASN A 305 1.43 -31.49 6.42
CA ASN A 305 0.68 -32.46 7.24
C ASN A 305 -0.81 -32.55 6.85
N ALA A 306 -1.31 -31.60 6.05
CA ALA A 306 -2.63 -31.60 5.42
C ALA A 306 -2.58 -31.90 3.91
N ASP A 307 -1.44 -32.40 3.41
CA ASP A 307 -1.20 -32.63 1.97
C ASP A 307 -1.32 -31.35 1.10
N VAL A 308 -1.07 -30.19 1.70
CA VAL A 308 -1.04 -28.89 1.01
C VAL A 308 0.40 -28.40 0.89
N ASP A 309 0.87 -28.25 -0.35
CA ASP A 309 2.19 -27.69 -0.64
C ASP A 309 2.07 -26.21 -1.03
N LEU A 310 2.31 -25.33 -0.06
CA LEU A 310 2.30 -23.89 -0.28
C LEU A 310 3.66 -23.47 -0.86
N THR A 311 3.65 -23.03 -2.12
CA THR A 311 4.86 -22.60 -2.85
C THR A 311 4.76 -21.13 -3.24
N PHE A 312 5.88 -20.42 -3.09
CA PHE A 312 6.02 -19.02 -3.51
C PHE A 312 7.50 -18.75 -3.88
N PRO A 313 7.77 -17.99 -4.95
CA PRO A 313 9.11 -17.88 -5.54
C PRO A 313 9.99 -16.80 -4.89
N ALA A 314 10.43 -17.00 -3.64
CA ALA A 314 11.20 -15.96 -2.94
C ALA A 314 12.59 -16.39 -2.47
N ASP A 315 13.59 -15.52 -2.66
CA ASP A 315 14.86 -15.60 -1.95
C ASP A 315 14.75 -14.86 -0.60
N LEU A 316 14.50 -15.64 0.45
CA LEU A 316 14.37 -15.20 1.84
C LEU A 316 15.58 -14.39 2.34
N GLN A 317 16.76 -14.59 1.74
CA GLN A 317 18.00 -13.90 2.13
C GLN A 317 18.29 -12.67 1.27
N ALA A 318 17.90 -12.64 0.01
CA ALA A 318 18.08 -11.45 -0.81
C ALA A 318 17.03 -10.38 -0.50
N ASP A 319 15.75 -10.77 -0.40
CA ASP A 319 14.64 -9.83 -0.31
C ASP A 319 13.55 -10.33 0.67
N PRO A 320 13.70 -10.07 1.99
CA PRO A 320 12.68 -10.42 2.97
C PRO A 320 11.32 -9.75 2.72
N ALA A 321 11.32 -8.53 2.19
CA ALA A 321 10.09 -7.78 1.95
C ALA A 321 9.29 -8.43 0.81
N GLY A 322 9.93 -8.63 -0.35
CA GLY A 322 9.30 -9.33 -1.48
C GLY A 322 8.84 -10.73 -1.09
N ALA A 323 9.67 -11.48 -0.36
CA ALA A 323 9.30 -12.79 0.15
C ALA A 323 8.02 -12.79 1.01
N TRP A 324 7.90 -11.79 1.90
CA TRP A 324 6.71 -11.63 2.73
C TRP A 324 5.45 -11.38 1.88
N PHE A 325 5.52 -10.49 0.89
CA PHE A 325 4.37 -10.18 0.04
C PHE A 325 3.94 -11.36 -0.85
N GLU A 326 4.90 -12.14 -1.34
CA GLU A 326 4.58 -13.38 -2.07
C GLU A 326 3.95 -14.44 -1.17
N PHE A 327 4.45 -14.59 0.06
CA PHE A 327 3.84 -15.47 1.06
C PHE A 327 2.39 -15.05 1.37
N VAL A 328 2.14 -13.75 1.58
CA VAL A 328 0.79 -13.24 1.83
C VAL A 328 -0.14 -13.55 0.65
N SER A 329 0.33 -13.34 -0.58
CA SER A 329 -0.43 -13.67 -1.80
C SER A 329 -0.78 -15.17 -1.87
N ALA A 330 0.19 -16.04 -1.58
CA ALA A 330 -0.01 -17.49 -1.60
C ALA A 330 -1.01 -17.96 -0.52
N VAL A 331 -0.91 -17.44 0.70
CA VAL A 331 -1.84 -17.79 1.79
C VAL A 331 -3.25 -17.24 1.51
N ARG A 332 -3.37 -16.03 0.94
CA ARG A 332 -4.64 -15.48 0.48
C ARG A 332 -5.31 -16.40 -0.54
N ALA A 333 -4.56 -16.83 -1.57
CA ALA A 333 -5.07 -17.75 -2.58
C ALA A 333 -5.49 -19.09 -1.97
N LEU A 334 -4.71 -19.63 -1.02
CA LEU A 334 -5.04 -20.84 -0.28
C LEU A 334 -6.37 -20.70 0.48
N LEU A 335 -6.56 -19.60 1.22
CA LEU A 335 -7.76 -19.39 2.03
C LEU A 335 -9.00 -19.09 1.18
N ALA A 336 -8.81 -18.62 -0.05
CA ALA A 336 -9.88 -18.39 -1.01
C ALA A 336 -10.37 -19.69 -1.69
N ASP A 337 -9.58 -20.76 -1.68
CA ASP A 337 -9.96 -22.07 -2.23
C ASP A 337 -10.52 -22.97 -1.11
N PRO A 338 -11.84 -23.27 -1.10
CA PRO A 338 -12.43 -24.13 -0.07
C PRO A 338 -11.83 -25.53 -0.02
N SER A 339 -11.33 -26.07 -1.14
CA SER A 339 -10.72 -27.40 -1.18
C SER A 339 -9.41 -27.46 -0.41
N LEU A 340 -8.67 -26.34 -0.34
CA LEU A 340 -7.43 -26.21 0.42
C LEU A 340 -7.73 -25.72 1.85
N ALA A 341 -8.59 -24.73 2.01
CA ALA A 341 -8.94 -24.14 3.30
C ALA A 341 -9.61 -25.16 4.25
N ASP A 342 -10.45 -26.06 3.71
CA ASP A 342 -11.13 -27.10 4.49
C ASP A 342 -10.35 -28.43 4.52
N ALA A 343 -9.16 -28.49 3.91
CA ALA A 343 -8.33 -29.69 3.93
C ALA A 343 -7.98 -30.08 5.39
N PRO A 344 -8.18 -31.34 5.78
CA PRO A 344 -7.88 -31.78 7.14
C PRO A 344 -6.40 -32.08 7.30
N PHE A 345 -5.83 -31.69 8.43
CA PHE A 345 -4.55 -32.22 8.88
C PHE A 345 -4.69 -33.72 9.17
N THR A 346 -3.82 -34.52 8.55
CA THR A 346 -3.80 -35.99 8.64
C THR A 346 -2.73 -36.51 9.60
N SER A 347 -1.88 -35.61 10.12
CA SER A 347 -0.82 -35.92 11.08
C SER A 347 -0.35 -34.66 11.80
N GLY A 348 0.49 -34.84 12.83
CA GLY A 348 1.09 -33.74 13.59
C GLY A 348 0.18 -33.16 14.68
N PRO A 349 0.61 -32.07 15.33
CA PRO A 349 -0.11 -31.47 16.47
C PRO A 349 -1.53 -30.99 16.14
N ASP A 350 -1.79 -30.73 14.85
CA ASP A 350 -3.05 -30.17 14.35
C ASP A 350 -4.01 -31.22 13.77
N GLU A 351 -3.68 -32.51 13.89
CA GLU A 351 -4.47 -33.61 13.31
C GLU A 351 -5.98 -33.49 13.62
N GLY A 352 -6.80 -33.62 12.58
CA GLY A 352 -8.25 -33.50 12.66
C GLY A 352 -8.79 -32.07 12.59
N GLN A 353 -7.94 -31.03 12.60
CA GLN A 353 -8.34 -29.66 12.29
C GLN A 353 -8.27 -29.39 10.78
N THR A 354 -9.01 -28.39 10.30
CA THR A 354 -8.87 -27.89 8.92
C THR A 354 -7.72 -26.90 8.82
N VAL A 355 -7.17 -26.70 7.61
CA VAL A 355 -6.17 -25.66 7.34
C VAL A 355 -6.63 -24.31 7.85
N ALA A 356 -7.82 -23.83 7.48
CA ALA A 356 -8.33 -22.54 7.94
C ALA A 356 -8.41 -22.41 9.47
N ARG A 357 -8.77 -23.49 10.18
CA ARG A 357 -8.80 -23.50 11.64
C ARG A 357 -7.40 -23.40 12.24
N ALA A 358 -6.43 -24.14 11.70
CA ALA A 358 -5.04 -24.06 12.14
C ALA A 358 -4.42 -22.69 11.80
N THR A 359 -4.70 -22.12 10.63
CA THR A 359 -4.29 -20.75 10.27
C THR A 359 -4.77 -19.76 11.33
N ALA A 360 -6.05 -19.82 11.69
CA ALA A 360 -6.64 -18.93 12.69
C ALA A 360 -6.06 -19.15 14.10
N GLY A 361 -5.71 -20.38 14.46
CA GLY A 361 -5.21 -20.74 15.78
C GLY A 361 -3.72 -20.50 15.99
N PHE A 362 -2.92 -20.52 14.92
CA PHE A 362 -1.46 -20.49 15.01
C PHE A 362 -0.83 -19.38 14.18
N LEU A 363 -1.07 -19.36 12.86
CA LEU A 363 -0.43 -18.36 11.99
C LEU A 363 -0.87 -16.93 12.34
N LEU A 364 -2.17 -16.72 12.53
CA LEU A 364 -2.70 -15.37 12.80
C LEU A 364 -2.18 -14.76 14.11
N PRO A 365 -2.21 -15.47 15.26
CA PRO A 365 -1.55 -14.99 16.47
C PRO A 365 -0.05 -14.71 16.29
N ASP A 366 0.66 -15.55 15.53
CA ASP A 366 2.11 -15.43 15.34
C ASP A 366 2.46 -14.17 14.54
N ILE A 367 1.79 -13.93 13.40
CA ILE A 367 1.93 -12.69 12.62
C ILE A 367 1.57 -11.47 13.49
N PHE A 368 0.49 -11.56 14.25
CA PHE A 368 -0.01 -10.46 15.08
C PHE A 368 1.00 -10.04 16.16
N MET A 369 1.58 -10.99 16.89
CA MET A 369 2.61 -10.70 17.89
C MET A 369 3.91 -10.23 17.25
N HIS A 370 4.32 -10.87 16.15
CA HIS A 370 5.54 -10.48 15.44
C HIS A 370 5.43 -9.13 14.70
N THR A 371 4.21 -8.61 14.47
CA THR A 371 4.02 -7.23 14.02
C THR A 371 4.63 -6.25 15.03
N TRP A 372 4.44 -6.51 16.33
CA TRP A 372 5.03 -5.71 17.39
C TRP A 372 6.56 -5.91 17.47
N ASP A 373 7.03 -7.15 17.37
CA ASP A 373 8.47 -7.44 17.39
C ASP A 373 9.21 -6.74 16.24
N LEU A 374 8.61 -6.73 15.03
CA LEU A 374 9.18 -6.08 13.85
C LEU A 374 9.20 -4.55 14.01
N ALA A 375 8.10 -3.94 14.45
CA ALA A 375 8.05 -2.49 14.70
C ALA A 375 9.12 -2.05 15.72
N ARG A 376 9.24 -2.79 16.83
CA ARG A 376 10.23 -2.49 17.89
C ARG A 376 11.67 -2.65 17.44
N SER A 377 11.95 -3.57 16.50
CA SER A 377 13.30 -3.68 15.91
C SER A 377 13.73 -2.41 15.17
N GLN A 378 12.77 -1.61 14.71
CA GLN A 378 13.01 -0.35 14.01
C GLN A 378 12.82 0.87 14.92
N GLY A 379 12.70 0.67 16.23
CA GLY A 379 12.49 1.73 17.22
C GLY A 379 11.11 2.39 17.18
N ARG A 380 10.11 1.71 16.61
CA ARG A 380 8.74 2.23 16.47
C ARG A 380 7.81 1.54 17.45
N ASP A 381 6.90 2.29 18.06
CA ASP A 381 5.81 1.70 18.82
C ASP A 381 4.59 1.47 17.92
N VAL A 382 3.93 0.32 18.11
CA VAL A 382 2.73 -0.04 17.36
C VAL A 382 1.63 -0.47 18.32
N THR A 383 0.43 0.03 18.09
CA THR A 383 -0.75 -0.37 18.86
C THR A 383 -1.37 -1.61 18.23
N LEU A 384 -1.33 -2.72 18.97
CA LEU A 384 -2.02 -3.96 18.62
C LEU A 384 -3.53 -3.85 18.94
N ASP A 385 -4.37 -4.53 18.16
CA ASP A 385 -5.82 -4.61 18.40
C ASP A 385 -6.11 -5.12 19.82
N ALA A 386 -6.79 -4.30 20.63
CA ALA A 386 -6.90 -4.55 22.06
C ALA A 386 -7.72 -5.80 22.38
N ASP A 387 -8.80 -6.03 21.64
CA ASP A 387 -9.70 -7.18 21.84
C ASP A 387 -9.00 -8.49 21.44
N TYR A 388 -8.29 -8.50 20.31
CA TYR A 388 -7.53 -9.67 19.89
C TYR A 388 -6.34 -9.93 20.80
N ALA A 389 -5.64 -8.88 21.25
CA ALA A 389 -4.57 -9.03 22.21
C ALA A 389 -5.07 -9.65 23.53
N ALA A 390 -6.21 -9.17 24.05
CA ALA A 390 -6.83 -9.72 25.26
C ALA A 390 -7.25 -11.18 25.08
N ARG A 391 -7.83 -11.54 23.92
CA ARG A 391 -8.19 -12.94 23.62
C ARG A 391 -6.97 -13.86 23.52
N ASN A 392 -5.91 -13.43 22.84
CA ASN A 392 -4.67 -14.20 22.75
C ASN A 392 -4.03 -14.39 24.13
N LEU A 393 -3.99 -13.33 24.94
CA LEU A 393 -3.48 -13.41 26.31
C LEU A 393 -4.25 -14.43 27.14
N ALA A 394 -5.57 -14.35 27.17
CA ALA A 394 -6.41 -15.30 27.90
C ALA A 394 -6.21 -16.76 27.42
N GLY A 395 -6.04 -16.96 26.10
CA GLY A 395 -5.73 -18.27 25.53
C GLY A 395 -4.38 -18.81 26.00
N LEU A 396 -3.34 -17.98 26.00
CA LEU A 396 -2.00 -18.35 26.46
C LEU A 396 -1.96 -18.60 27.96
N GLU A 397 -2.66 -17.79 28.76
CA GLU A 397 -2.77 -17.97 30.22
C GLU A 397 -3.42 -19.30 30.59
N SER A 398 -4.37 -19.78 29.77
CA SER A 398 -5.04 -21.07 30.00
C SER A 398 -4.10 -22.28 29.87
N LEU A 399 -2.95 -22.12 29.19
CA LEU A 399 -1.92 -23.16 29.06
C LEU A 399 -0.99 -23.23 30.29
N GLY A 400 -0.97 -22.20 31.14
CA GLY A 400 -0.17 -22.17 32.37
C GLY A 400 1.32 -22.45 32.16
N ASP A 401 1.91 -23.23 33.06
CA ASP A 401 3.35 -23.55 33.05
C ASP A 401 3.79 -24.33 31.79
N SER A 402 2.89 -25.11 31.18
CA SER A 402 3.17 -25.88 29.97
C SER A 402 3.50 -25.01 28.76
N LEU A 403 3.10 -23.73 28.76
CA LEU A 403 3.48 -22.78 27.71
C LEU A 403 5.01 -22.60 27.65
N ARG A 404 5.67 -22.56 28.81
CA ARG A 404 7.13 -22.37 28.91
C ARG A 404 7.92 -23.63 28.60
N GLU A 405 7.34 -24.79 28.89
CA GLU A 405 7.94 -26.08 28.56
C GLU A 405 8.14 -26.27 27.04
N THR A 406 7.41 -25.51 26.21
CA THR A 406 7.61 -25.51 24.75
C THR A 406 8.97 -24.95 24.31
N GLY A 407 9.64 -24.17 25.15
CA GLY A 407 10.87 -23.45 24.82
C GLY A 407 10.70 -22.28 23.83
N ARG A 408 9.46 -22.02 23.36
CA ARG A 408 9.16 -20.95 22.39
C ARG A 408 8.97 -19.57 23.04
N PHE A 409 8.72 -19.53 24.35
CA PHE A 409 8.37 -18.32 25.09
C PHE A 409 9.33 -18.06 26.24
N GLY A 410 9.78 -16.81 26.37
CA GLY A 410 10.66 -16.36 27.45
C GLY A 410 9.93 -16.14 28.78
N PRO A 411 10.63 -15.85 29.88
CA PRO A 411 9.99 -15.50 31.15
C PRO A 411 9.13 -14.24 30.98
N ALA A 412 7.95 -14.20 31.60
CA ALA A 412 7.05 -13.05 31.49
C ALA A 412 7.69 -11.78 32.10
N ALA A 413 7.63 -10.66 31.38
CA ALA A 413 8.05 -9.36 31.88
C ALA A 413 6.99 -8.75 32.80
N GLN A 414 7.42 -7.95 33.77
CA GLN A 414 6.50 -7.20 34.65
C GLN A 414 6.02 -5.94 33.96
N VAL A 415 4.71 -5.70 33.97
CA VAL A 415 4.07 -4.51 33.41
C VAL A 415 3.03 -3.95 34.36
N SER A 416 2.72 -2.65 34.23
CA SER A 416 1.62 -2.04 34.95
C SER A 416 0.30 -2.77 34.64
N PRO A 417 -0.60 -2.97 35.62
CA PRO A 417 -1.97 -3.44 35.36
C PRO A 417 -2.72 -2.56 34.34
N ASP A 418 -2.41 -1.27 34.32
CA ASP A 418 -3.00 -0.28 33.42
C ASP A 418 -2.37 -0.27 32.01
N ALA A 419 -1.37 -1.12 31.76
CA ALA A 419 -0.79 -1.27 30.43
C ALA A 419 -1.85 -1.75 29.42
N SER A 420 -1.68 -1.35 28.16
CA SER A 420 -2.57 -1.78 27.08
C SER A 420 -2.59 -3.30 26.95
N ALA A 421 -3.70 -3.86 26.42
CA ALA A 421 -3.82 -5.30 26.24
C ALA A 421 -2.68 -5.89 25.38
N GLY A 422 -2.25 -5.16 24.34
CA GLY A 422 -1.09 -5.52 23.52
C GLY A 422 0.19 -5.61 24.33
N VAL A 423 0.51 -4.60 25.15
CA VAL A 423 1.72 -4.62 25.99
C VAL A 423 1.68 -5.76 27.00
N ARG A 424 0.53 -6.03 27.62
CA ARG A 424 0.38 -7.17 28.55
C ARG A 424 0.57 -8.51 27.84
N LEU A 425 0.02 -8.68 26.64
CA LEU A 425 0.24 -9.87 25.81
C LEU A 425 1.74 -10.05 25.52
N MET A 426 2.40 -9.02 24.99
CA MET A 426 3.82 -9.10 24.61
C MET A 426 4.73 -9.36 25.81
N ALA A 427 4.45 -8.70 26.94
CA ALA A 427 5.14 -8.98 28.20
C ALA A 427 4.92 -10.42 28.67
N TYR A 428 3.69 -10.95 28.54
CA TYR A 428 3.38 -12.32 28.90
C TYR A 428 4.08 -13.35 28.02
N VAL A 429 4.35 -13.07 26.75
CA VAL A 429 5.16 -13.97 25.87
C VAL A 429 6.67 -13.78 26.03
N GLY A 430 7.07 -12.89 26.95
CA GLY A 430 8.46 -12.70 27.38
C GLY A 430 9.22 -11.62 26.61
N ARG A 431 8.51 -10.65 26.02
CA ARG A 431 9.14 -9.46 25.43
C ARG A 431 9.34 -8.36 26.47
N ASP A 432 10.41 -7.59 26.31
CA ASP A 432 10.63 -6.37 27.08
C ASP A 432 9.79 -5.21 26.49
N PRO A 433 8.79 -4.67 27.23
CA PRO A 433 7.95 -3.56 26.76
C PRO A 433 8.71 -2.28 26.41
N GLY A 434 9.95 -2.10 26.88
CA GLY A 434 10.81 -0.96 26.59
C GLY A 434 11.74 -1.16 25.38
N PHE A 435 11.78 -2.37 24.81
CA PHE A 435 12.75 -2.68 23.75
C PHE A 435 12.65 -1.70 22.58
N GLY A 436 13.80 -1.17 22.14
CA GLY A 436 13.94 -0.34 20.95
C GLY A 436 13.41 1.08 21.06
N LEU A 437 12.69 1.44 22.13
CA LEU A 437 12.18 2.80 22.32
C LEU A 437 13.21 3.68 23.02
N GLU A 438 13.28 4.94 22.61
CA GLU A 438 14.03 5.95 23.37
C GLU A 438 13.37 6.18 24.74
N ALA A 439 14.19 6.34 25.78
CA ALA A 439 13.79 6.39 27.18
C ALA A 439 13.22 7.73 27.64
#